data_AF-A0A6P1AA90-F1
#
_entry.id   AF-A0A6P1AA90-F1
#
_cell.length_a   1.000
_cell.length_b   1.000
_cell.length_c   1.000
_cell.angle_alpha   90.00
_cell.angle_beta   90.00
_cell.angle_gamma   90.00
#
_symmetry.space_group_name_H-M   'P 1'
#
loop_
_entity.id
_entity.type
_entity.pdbx_description
1 polymer ?
#
loop_
_entity_poly.entity_id
_entity_poly.type
_entity_poly.pdbx_seq_one_letter_code
_entity_poly.pdbx_strand_id
1 'polypeptide(L)'
;MSLPQNCVFVNDIGLGKTPKKLLNYHLISNCSGNLEICFASQLNLSIPHRWEVKPEVALPLAAKLWLITNQLAAEKTLYLDGNLFIYGNIEEIFQHESQTCLQATQEKVFAYLDFFVVNYTAKERQKLTKQLRQKSELNYSKLADFAKLKIEILPPEWSIFAYGENPEAKVIDCLALNSRPWYSCFAPFGKEWSMSLFSAIEKGYLDVEDIQQDVAAGLVRPSLLKQIELGIDNPFALPETAICLDLNFTPPELALSKEQIERLNSTTFKLPEKNWLRVYFSRYFIEQELPRLKKKMIPKIQKKFKKNFHRMKGKIKSVVKR
;
A
#
# COMPACT_ATOMS: atom_id res chain seq x y z
N MET A 1 -29.42 -21.62 -11.62
CA MET A 1 -28.76 -20.30 -11.60
C MET A 1 -27.47 -20.43 -12.39
N SER A 2 -27.29 -19.65 -13.46
CA SER A 2 -26.00 -19.57 -14.16
C SER A 2 -25.00 -18.92 -13.21
N LEU A 3 -23.82 -19.53 -13.08
CA LEU A 3 -22.73 -18.97 -12.30
C LEU A 3 -22.31 -17.61 -12.91
N PRO A 4 -21.95 -16.60 -12.09
CA PRO A 4 -21.39 -15.37 -12.61
C PRO A 4 -20.10 -15.72 -13.38
N GLN A 5 -19.98 -15.19 -14.60
CA GLN A 5 -18.83 -15.53 -15.45
C GLN A 5 -17.52 -14.96 -14.87
N ASN A 6 -17.60 -13.76 -14.29
CA ASN A 6 -16.46 -12.97 -13.84
C ASN A 6 -16.66 -12.46 -12.41
N CYS A 7 -15.57 -12.43 -11.64
CA CYS A 7 -15.54 -11.93 -10.27
C CYS A 7 -14.38 -10.94 -10.09
N VAL A 8 -14.54 -9.96 -9.21
CA VAL A 8 -13.49 -9.06 -8.75
C VAL A 8 -13.25 -9.29 -7.28
N PHE A 9 -12.03 -9.66 -6.93
CA PHE A 9 -11.55 -9.83 -5.58
C PHE A 9 -10.75 -8.60 -5.15
N VAL A 10 -11.24 -7.87 -4.16
CA VAL A 10 -10.60 -6.67 -3.64
C VAL A 10 -9.95 -6.96 -2.30
N ASN A 11 -8.64 -6.75 -2.22
CA ASN A 11 -7.95 -6.71 -0.93
C ASN A 11 -8.18 -5.35 -0.26
N ASP A 12 -9.20 -5.29 0.58
CA ASP A 12 -9.64 -4.09 1.29
C ASP A 12 -9.22 -4.07 2.77
N ILE A 13 -8.28 -4.93 3.15
CA ILE A 13 -7.82 -5.04 4.54
C ILE A 13 -7.15 -3.73 4.95
N GLY A 14 -7.70 -3.10 5.99
CA GLY A 14 -7.23 -1.82 6.52
C GLY A 14 -7.83 -0.57 5.86
N LEU A 15 -8.69 -0.72 4.84
CA LEU A 15 -9.41 0.41 4.25
C LEU A 15 -10.63 0.80 5.09
N GLY A 16 -10.84 2.12 5.21
CA GLY A 16 -12.09 2.67 5.72
C GLY A 16 -13.28 2.39 4.80
N LYS A 17 -14.49 2.64 5.30
CA LYS A 17 -15.73 2.42 4.54
C LYS A 17 -15.80 3.28 3.28
N THR A 18 -15.34 4.52 3.34
CA THR A 18 -15.35 5.54 2.29
C THR A 18 -14.56 5.09 1.07
N PRO A 19 -13.23 4.84 1.16
CA PRO A 19 -12.47 4.38 -0.01
C PRO A 19 -12.97 3.01 -0.50
N LYS A 20 -13.41 2.12 0.38
CA LYS A 20 -13.98 0.81 0.01
C LYS A 20 -15.28 0.92 -0.80
N LYS A 21 -16.27 1.69 -0.31
CA LYS A 21 -17.55 1.90 -0.99
C LYS A 21 -17.36 2.65 -2.30
N LEU A 22 -16.44 3.61 -2.34
CA LEU A 22 -16.14 4.33 -3.57
C LEU A 22 -15.47 3.42 -4.61
N LEU A 23 -14.53 2.56 -4.20
CA LEU A 23 -13.96 1.55 -5.10
C LEU A 23 -15.03 0.58 -5.61
N ASN A 24 -15.97 0.15 -4.76
CA ASN A 24 -17.11 -0.65 -5.17
C ASN A 24 -17.97 0.07 -6.23
N TYR A 25 -18.29 1.35 -5.98
CA TYR A 25 -19.02 2.19 -6.91
C TYR A 25 -18.32 2.30 -8.26
N HIS A 26 -16.99 2.45 -8.27
CA HIS A 26 -16.20 2.48 -9.50
C HIS A 26 -16.26 1.19 -10.30
N LEU A 27 -16.06 0.05 -9.63
CA LEU A 27 -16.10 -1.25 -10.27
C LEU A 27 -17.47 -1.52 -10.90
N ILE A 28 -18.55 -1.16 -10.21
CA ILE A 28 -19.93 -1.32 -10.72
C ILE A 28 -20.21 -0.33 -11.85
N SER A 29 -19.82 0.94 -11.70
CA SER A 29 -20.14 1.98 -12.70
C SER A 29 -19.36 1.83 -14.01
N ASN A 30 -18.19 1.19 -13.95
CA ASN A 30 -17.35 0.91 -15.11
C ASN A 30 -17.51 -0.54 -15.62
N CYS A 31 -18.67 -1.17 -15.39
CA CYS A 31 -18.97 -2.51 -15.88
C CYS A 31 -20.41 -2.56 -16.37
N SER A 32 -20.64 -3.00 -17.61
CA SER A 32 -21.99 -3.08 -18.18
C SER A 32 -22.74 -4.36 -17.77
N GLY A 33 -22.00 -5.39 -17.39
CA GLY A 33 -22.47 -6.74 -17.12
C GLY A 33 -22.58 -7.06 -15.63
N ASN A 34 -23.02 -8.29 -15.36
CA ASN A 34 -23.10 -8.81 -14.00
C ASN A 34 -21.70 -9.10 -13.47
N LEU A 35 -21.26 -8.28 -12.52
CA LEU A 35 -19.99 -8.43 -11.84
C LEU A 35 -20.22 -8.82 -10.38
N GLU A 36 -19.64 -9.96 -9.98
CA GLU A 36 -19.56 -10.29 -8.56
C GLU A 36 -18.33 -9.59 -7.96
N ILE A 37 -18.50 -8.87 -6.86
CA ILE A 37 -17.40 -8.23 -6.13
C ILE A 37 -17.30 -8.88 -4.75
N CYS A 38 -16.11 -9.39 -4.44
CA CYS A 38 -15.80 -10.03 -3.16
C CYS A 38 -14.70 -9.22 -2.45
N PHE A 39 -14.94 -8.84 -1.20
CA PHE A 39 -13.97 -8.11 -0.39
C PHE A 39 -13.26 -9.05 0.58
N ALA A 40 -11.94 -8.95 0.66
CA ALA A 40 -11.13 -9.78 1.55
C ALA A 40 -11.56 -9.67 3.03
N SER A 41 -12.02 -8.49 3.49
CA SER A 41 -12.54 -8.28 4.85
C SER A 41 -13.84 -9.03 5.16
N GLN A 42 -14.59 -9.45 4.13
CA GLN A 42 -15.79 -10.29 4.30
C GLN A 42 -15.42 -11.77 4.48
N LEU A 43 -14.17 -12.12 4.20
CA LEU A 43 -13.65 -13.46 4.38
C LEU A 43 -13.01 -13.57 5.76
N ASN A 44 -13.28 -14.69 6.44
CA ASN A 44 -12.62 -15.02 7.69
C ASN A 44 -11.21 -15.58 7.40
N LEU A 45 -10.34 -14.76 6.80
CA LEU A 45 -8.98 -15.16 6.43
C LEU A 45 -8.16 -15.44 7.69
N SER A 46 -7.68 -16.68 7.82
CA SER A 46 -6.75 -17.05 8.88
C SER A 46 -5.30 -16.89 8.42
N ILE A 47 -4.47 -16.27 9.25
CA ILE A 47 -3.03 -16.22 9.03
C ILE A 47 -2.41 -17.51 9.56
N PRO A 48 -1.59 -18.24 8.77
CA PRO A 48 -0.89 -19.41 9.29
C PRO A 48 -0.05 -19.06 10.51
N HIS A 49 -0.19 -19.79 11.62
CA HIS A 49 0.52 -19.51 12.88
C HIS A 49 2.06 -19.45 12.75
N ARG A 50 2.63 -20.12 11.74
CA ARG A 50 4.07 -20.10 11.43
C ARG A 50 4.55 -18.82 10.74
N TRP A 51 3.66 -17.92 10.34
CA TRP A 51 4.04 -16.64 9.77
C TRP A 51 4.36 -15.69 10.92
N GLU A 52 5.64 -15.62 11.27
CA GLU A 52 6.19 -14.75 12.32
C GLU A 52 6.23 -13.27 11.88
N VAL A 53 5.14 -12.79 11.27
CA VAL A 53 4.97 -11.41 10.85
C VAL A 53 3.65 -10.89 11.40
N LYS A 54 3.54 -9.57 11.52
CA LYS A 54 2.30 -8.97 12.01
C LYS A 54 1.14 -9.22 11.05
N PRO A 55 -0.10 -9.29 11.55
CA PRO A 55 -1.27 -9.55 10.72
C PRO A 55 -1.42 -8.64 9.50
N GLU A 56 -1.10 -7.35 9.65
CA GLU A 56 -1.25 -6.34 8.60
C GLU A 56 -0.34 -6.62 7.40
N VAL A 57 0.78 -7.30 7.63
CA VAL A 57 1.73 -7.72 6.58
C VAL A 57 1.33 -9.07 5.99
N ALA A 58 0.84 -9.98 6.82
CA ALA A 58 0.47 -11.33 6.42
C ALA A 58 -0.85 -11.41 5.64
N LEU A 59 -1.87 -10.63 6.03
CA LEU A 59 -3.22 -10.73 5.50
C LEU A 59 -3.31 -10.48 3.98
N PRO A 60 -2.63 -9.46 3.40
CA PRO A 60 -2.61 -9.29 1.94
C PRO A 60 -2.09 -10.55 1.21
N LEU A 61 -1.01 -11.14 1.70
CA LEU A 61 -0.46 -12.37 1.11
C LEU A 61 -1.40 -13.57 1.30
N ALA A 62 -2.07 -13.65 2.46
CA ALA A 62 -3.08 -14.67 2.72
C ALA A 62 -4.28 -14.53 1.78
N ALA A 63 -4.71 -13.30 1.47
CA ALA A 63 -5.79 -13.01 0.52
C ALA A 63 -5.41 -13.46 -0.91
N LYS A 64 -4.20 -13.11 -1.37
CA LYS A 64 -3.65 -13.57 -2.68
C LYS A 64 -3.61 -15.10 -2.74
N LEU A 65 -3.14 -15.76 -1.68
CA LEU A 65 -3.08 -17.23 -1.60
C LEU A 65 -4.48 -17.84 -1.59
N TRP A 66 -5.40 -17.26 -0.82
CA TRP A 66 -6.79 -17.70 -0.75
C TRP A 66 -7.41 -17.67 -2.14
N LEU A 67 -7.24 -16.58 -2.89
CA LEU A 67 -7.78 -16.44 -4.23
C LEU A 67 -7.29 -17.57 -5.16
N ILE A 68 -5.99 -17.83 -5.22
CA ILE A 68 -5.47 -18.87 -6.12
C ILE A 68 -5.93 -20.27 -5.70
N THR A 69 -5.95 -20.52 -4.38
CA THR A 69 -6.16 -21.87 -3.85
C THR A 69 -7.63 -22.24 -3.63
N ASN A 70 -8.53 -21.27 -3.60
CA ASN A 70 -9.98 -21.50 -3.49
C ASN A 70 -10.63 -21.38 -4.85
N GLN A 71 -11.61 -22.24 -5.12
CA GLN A 71 -12.42 -22.12 -6.32
C GLN A 71 -13.57 -21.18 -6.01
N LEU A 72 -13.56 -20.03 -6.66
CA LEU A 72 -14.73 -19.19 -6.76
C LEU A 72 -15.70 -19.79 -7.77
N ALA A 73 -16.96 -19.37 -7.66
CA ALA A 73 -18.04 -19.71 -8.58
C ALA A 73 -17.90 -18.98 -9.94
N ALA A 74 -16.68 -18.61 -10.36
CA ALA A 74 -16.41 -17.82 -11.56
C ALA A 74 -15.32 -18.45 -12.44
N GLU A 75 -15.32 -18.14 -13.74
CA GLU A 75 -14.32 -18.62 -14.70
C GLU A 75 -13.01 -17.84 -14.57
N LYS A 76 -13.11 -16.52 -14.45
CA LYS A 76 -11.99 -15.59 -14.26
C LYS A 76 -12.23 -14.75 -13.00
N THR A 77 -11.17 -14.42 -12.28
CA THR A 77 -11.23 -13.47 -11.17
C THR A 77 -10.08 -12.48 -11.22
N LEU A 78 -10.42 -11.20 -11.21
CA LEU A 78 -9.45 -10.11 -11.09
C LEU A 78 -9.17 -9.84 -9.62
N TYR A 79 -7.91 -9.92 -9.22
CA TYR A 79 -7.41 -9.40 -7.95
C TYR A 79 -7.00 -7.94 -8.11
N LEU A 80 -7.36 -7.09 -7.15
CA LEU A 80 -6.75 -5.79 -6.95
C LEU A 80 -6.56 -5.43 -5.48
N ASP A 81 -5.46 -4.75 -5.16
CA ASP A 81 -5.31 -4.08 -3.87
C ASP A 81 -6.17 -2.80 -3.82
N GLY A 82 -6.77 -2.49 -2.67
CA GLY A 82 -7.70 -1.37 -2.59
C GLY A 82 -7.06 0.02 -2.50
N ASN A 83 -5.74 0.13 -2.65
CA ASN A 83 -5.04 1.37 -2.97
C ASN A 83 -4.98 1.65 -4.48
N LEU A 84 -5.63 0.84 -5.33
CA LEU A 84 -5.73 1.10 -6.76
C LEU A 84 -7.02 1.85 -7.09
N PHE A 85 -6.94 2.72 -8.08
CA PHE A 85 -8.09 3.40 -8.65
C PHE A 85 -8.32 2.94 -10.09
N ILE A 86 -9.55 2.56 -10.44
CA ILE A 86 -9.90 1.93 -11.72
C ILE A 86 -10.87 2.81 -12.50
N TYR A 87 -10.51 3.12 -13.74
CA TYR A 87 -11.26 4.03 -14.64
C TYR A 87 -11.55 3.42 -16.00
N GLY A 88 -10.84 2.36 -16.39
CA GLY A 88 -11.20 1.57 -17.56
C GLY A 88 -12.42 0.69 -17.31
N ASN A 89 -13.10 0.29 -18.39
CA ASN A 89 -14.12 -0.74 -18.33
C ASN A 89 -13.46 -2.09 -18.02
N ILE A 90 -13.68 -2.61 -16.82
CA ILE A 90 -13.05 -3.85 -16.33
C ILE A 90 -13.49 -5.10 -17.10
N GLU A 91 -14.60 -5.05 -17.84
CA GLU A 91 -15.03 -6.14 -18.71
C GLU A 91 -13.99 -6.49 -19.77
N GLU A 92 -13.26 -5.50 -20.25
CA GLU A 92 -12.24 -5.67 -21.28
C GLU A 92 -11.10 -6.58 -20.80
N ILE A 93 -10.80 -6.60 -19.49
CA ILE A 93 -9.82 -7.52 -18.90
C ILE A 93 -10.30 -8.96 -19.05
N PHE A 94 -11.58 -9.20 -18.76
CA PHE A 94 -12.14 -10.55 -18.77
C PHE A 94 -12.31 -11.11 -20.19
N GLN A 95 -12.41 -10.23 -21.20
CA GLN A 95 -12.43 -10.60 -22.61
C GLN A 95 -11.07 -11.07 -23.12
N HIS A 96 -9.98 -10.79 -22.40
CA HIS A 96 -8.66 -11.27 -22.79
C HIS A 96 -8.57 -12.78 -22.57
N GLU A 97 -8.43 -13.53 -23.65
CA GLU A 97 -8.17 -14.96 -23.59
C GLU A 97 -6.74 -15.21 -23.17
N SER A 98 -6.55 -16.16 -22.26
CA SER A 98 -5.22 -16.54 -21.77
C SER A 98 -5.12 -18.05 -21.65
N GLN A 99 -3.96 -18.57 -22.05
CA GLN A 99 -3.65 -19.99 -21.92
C GLN A 99 -3.05 -20.33 -20.54
N THR A 100 -2.73 -19.31 -19.75
CA THR A 100 -2.10 -19.47 -18.43
C THR A 100 -3.13 -19.30 -17.31
N CYS A 101 -2.77 -19.78 -16.12
CA CYS A 101 -3.58 -19.57 -14.93
C CYS A 101 -3.54 -18.12 -14.41
N LEU A 102 -2.49 -17.37 -14.73
CA LEU A 102 -2.22 -16.05 -14.15
C LEU A 102 -1.83 -15.05 -15.21
N GLN A 103 -2.55 -13.93 -15.25
CA GLN A 103 -2.17 -12.75 -16.03
C GLN A 103 -1.88 -11.59 -15.08
N ALA A 104 -0.83 -10.81 -15.33
CA ALA A 104 -0.52 -9.64 -14.50
C ALA A 104 0.08 -8.53 -15.35
N THR A 105 0.25 -7.34 -14.76
CA THR A 105 0.81 -6.17 -15.46
C THR A 105 2.32 -6.27 -15.71
N GLN A 106 3.01 -7.12 -14.94
CA GLN A 106 4.46 -7.29 -15.00
C GLN A 106 4.87 -8.58 -14.27
N GLU A 107 6.04 -9.11 -14.62
CA GLU A 107 6.65 -10.21 -13.87
C GLU A 107 7.20 -9.71 -12.53
N LYS A 108 6.55 -10.10 -11.43
CA LYS A 108 6.97 -9.80 -10.06
C LYS A 108 6.86 -11.05 -9.19
N VAL A 109 7.52 -11.03 -8.03
CA VAL A 109 7.27 -12.05 -7.01
C VAL A 109 5.86 -11.92 -6.47
N PHE A 110 5.32 -13.03 -6.00
CA PHE A 110 3.90 -13.15 -5.63
C PHE A 110 3.40 -12.07 -4.66
N ALA A 111 4.22 -11.67 -3.66
CA ALA A 111 3.82 -10.64 -2.70
C ALA A 111 3.59 -9.25 -3.33
N TYR A 112 4.27 -8.91 -4.42
CA TYR A 112 4.19 -7.59 -5.07
C TYR A 112 3.25 -7.55 -6.28
N LEU A 113 2.43 -8.59 -6.47
CA LEU A 113 1.36 -8.58 -7.46
C LEU A 113 0.14 -7.87 -6.89
N ASP A 114 -0.05 -6.62 -7.26
CA ASP A 114 -1.11 -5.77 -6.70
C ASP A 114 -2.35 -5.74 -7.61
N PHE A 115 -2.19 -6.19 -8.86
CA PHE A 115 -3.24 -6.30 -9.89
C PHE A 115 -2.96 -7.49 -10.81
N PHE A 116 -3.81 -8.51 -10.79
CA PHE A 116 -3.64 -9.72 -11.61
C PHE A 116 -4.95 -10.49 -11.79
N VAL A 117 -5.05 -11.30 -12.84
CA VAL A 117 -6.22 -12.15 -13.14
C VAL A 117 -5.87 -13.61 -12.92
N VAL A 118 -6.77 -14.34 -12.27
CA VAL A 118 -6.74 -15.80 -12.14
C VAL A 118 -7.74 -16.41 -13.10
N ASN A 119 -7.27 -17.24 -14.04
CA ASN A 119 -8.13 -18.05 -14.90
C ASN A 119 -8.31 -19.46 -14.29
N TYR A 120 -9.52 -19.75 -13.80
CA TYR A 120 -9.82 -21.01 -13.11
C TYR A 120 -10.02 -22.21 -14.03
N THR A 121 -10.27 -21.96 -15.32
CA THR A 121 -10.44 -23.01 -16.34
C THR A 121 -9.10 -23.54 -16.86
N ALA A 122 -8.00 -22.81 -16.62
CA ALA A 122 -6.68 -23.19 -17.09
C ALA A 122 -6.20 -24.50 -16.42
N LYS A 123 -5.79 -25.48 -17.22
CA LYS A 123 -5.23 -26.76 -16.74
C LYS A 123 -4.04 -26.58 -15.78
N GLU A 124 -3.28 -25.50 -15.96
CA GLU A 124 -2.13 -25.16 -15.12
C GLU A 124 -2.51 -24.80 -13.66
N ARG A 125 -3.77 -24.46 -13.39
CA ARG A 125 -4.24 -24.04 -12.06
C ARG A 125 -4.05 -25.12 -10.99
N GLN A 126 -4.38 -26.38 -11.28
CA GLN A 126 -4.21 -27.46 -10.30
C GLN A 126 -2.73 -27.63 -9.93
N LYS A 127 -1.84 -27.51 -10.92
CA LYS A 127 -0.39 -27.54 -10.71
C LYS A 127 0.06 -26.35 -9.86
N LEU A 128 -0.40 -25.14 -10.16
CA LEU A 128 -0.08 -23.94 -9.39
C LEU A 128 -0.59 -24.03 -7.95
N THR A 129 -1.85 -24.44 -7.75
CA THR A 129 -2.47 -24.64 -6.44
C THR A 129 -1.69 -25.65 -5.63
N LYS A 130 -1.30 -26.78 -6.23
CA LYS A 130 -0.46 -27.79 -5.56
C LYS A 130 0.90 -27.23 -5.18
N GLN A 131 1.56 -26.49 -6.09
CA GLN A 131 2.84 -25.85 -5.81
C GLN A 131 2.73 -24.85 -4.66
N LEU A 132 1.72 -23.97 -4.68
CA LEU A 132 1.52 -22.95 -3.66
C LEU A 132 1.04 -23.55 -2.33
N ARG A 133 0.27 -24.64 -2.30
CA ARG A 133 -0.15 -25.34 -1.07
C ARG A 133 0.95 -26.18 -0.44
N GLN A 134 1.76 -26.86 -1.24
CA GLN A 134 2.96 -27.56 -0.73
C GLN A 134 3.96 -26.54 -0.18
N LYS A 135 4.08 -25.37 -0.83
CA LYS A 135 4.84 -24.23 -0.33
C LYS A 135 4.11 -23.41 0.72
N SER A 136 2.81 -23.63 0.84
CA SER A 136 1.92 -23.38 1.96
C SER A 136 2.63 -23.47 3.28
N GLU A 137 3.23 -24.65 3.42
CA GLU A 137 3.97 -25.17 4.56
C GLU A 137 5.22 -24.34 4.93
N LEU A 138 5.65 -23.45 4.04
CA LEU A 138 6.80 -22.57 4.22
C LEU A 138 6.45 -21.32 5.03
N ASN A 139 7.50 -20.74 5.62
CA ASN A 139 7.44 -19.45 6.30
C ASN A 139 7.10 -18.32 5.31
N TYR A 140 6.63 -17.20 5.85
CA TYR A 140 6.14 -16.04 5.09
C TYR A 140 7.09 -15.62 3.94
N SER A 141 8.38 -15.43 4.22
CA SER A 141 9.36 -14.95 3.21
C SER A 141 9.44 -15.86 1.99
N LYS A 142 9.49 -17.19 2.16
CA LYS A 142 9.58 -18.10 1.01
C LYS A 142 8.35 -18.05 0.10
N LEU A 143 7.17 -17.77 0.65
CA LEU A 143 5.95 -17.60 -0.14
C LEU A 143 5.92 -16.20 -0.79
N ALA A 144 6.29 -15.17 -0.04
CA ALA A 144 6.33 -13.80 -0.54
C ALA A 144 7.28 -13.66 -1.74
N ASP A 145 8.45 -14.30 -1.66
CA ASP A 145 9.49 -14.32 -2.68
C ASP A 145 9.25 -15.37 -3.78
N PHE A 146 8.04 -15.93 -3.88
CA PHE A 146 7.74 -16.95 -4.88
C PHE A 146 7.72 -16.34 -6.29
N ALA A 147 8.82 -16.53 -7.03
CA ALA A 147 9.04 -15.98 -8.37
C ALA A 147 8.74 -16.95 -9.52
N LYS A 148 8.37 -18.21 -9.25
CA LYS A 148 8.22 -19.27 -10.27
C LYS A 148 6.83 -19.28 -10.91
N LEU A 149 6.10 -18.17 -10.87
CA LEU A 149 4.79 -18.06 -11.50
C LEU A 149 5.00 -17.88 -13.00
N LYS A 150 4.38 -18.75 -13.79
CA LYS A 150 4.23 -18.48 -15.23
C LYS A 150 3.14 -17.43 -15.35
N ILE A 151 3.53 -16.21 -15.69
CA ILE A 151 2.64 -15.05 -15.80
C ILE A 151 2.57 -14.69 -17.28
N GLU A 152 1.35 -14.50 -17.76
CA GLU A 152 1.11 -13.82 -19.04
C GLU A 152 0.91 -12.32 -18.79
N ILE A 153 1.52 -11.48 -19.61
CA ILE A 153 1.44 -10.03 -19.41
C ILE A 153 0.13 -9.49 -19.97
N LEU A 154 -0.60 -8.75 -19.15
CA LEU A 154 -1.81 -8.02 -19.55
C LEU A 154 -1.46 -6.90 -20.55
N PRO A 155 -2.44 -6.45 -21.37
CA PRO A 155 -2.24 -5.32 -22.25
C PRO A 155 -1.70 -4.07 -21.53
N PRO A 156 -0.82 -3.27 -22.17
CA PRO A 156 -0.13 -2.15 -21.52
C PRO A 156 -1.04 -1.12 -20.85
N GLU A 157 -2.24 -0.87 -21.39
CA GLU A 157 -3.23 0.06 -20.82
C GLU A 157 -3.74 -0.37 -19.44
N TRP A 158 -3.65 -1.66 -19.11
CA TRP A 158 -3.97 -2.21 -17.79
C TRP A 158 -2.78 -2.21 -16.84
N SER A 159 -1.61 -1.76 -17.28
CA SER A 159 -0.48 -1.56 -16.39
C SER A 159 -0.80 -0.50 -15.33
N ILE A 160 -0.21 -0.67 -14.16
CA ILE A 160 -0.37 0.24 -13.03
C ILE A 160 0.61 1.40 -13.23
N PHE A 161 0.11 2.63 -13.26
CA PHE A 161 0.93 3.84 -13.38
C PHE A 161 0.68 4.80 -12.22
N ALA A 162 1.66 5.64 -11.88
CA ALA A 162 1.36 6.80 -11.07
C ALA A 162 0.56 7.81 -11.90
N TYR A 163 -0.24 8.64 -11.23
CA TYR A 163 -1.08 9.62 -11.93
C TYR A 163 -0.24 10.58 -12.78
N GLY A 164 -0.66 10.76 -14.03
CA GLY A 164 -0.01 11.63 -15.01
C GLY A 164 1.16 11.00 -15.77
N GLU A 165 1.61 9.79 -15.41
CA GLU A 165 2.69 9.11 -16.14
C GLU A 165 2.23 8.57 -17.50
N ASN A 166 0.97 8.12 -17.60
CA ASN A 166 0.40 7.62 -18.83
C ASN A 166 -1.08 8.06 -18.95
N PRO A 167 -1.45 8.89 -19.95
CA PRO A 167 -2.82 9.34 -20.15
C PRO A 167 -3.78 8.22 -20.59
N GLU A 168 -3.27 7.10 -21.11
CA GLU A 168 -4.04 5.94 -21.55
C GLU A 168 -4.12 4.83 -20.48
N ALA A 169 -3.52 5.04 -19.31
CA ALA A 169 -3.64 4.08 -18.21
C ALA A 169 -5.12 3.81 -17.91
N LYS A 170 -5.44 2.66 -17.34
CA LYS A 170 -6.79 2.32 -16.82
C LYS A 170 -6.79 2.05 -15.31
N VAL A 171 -5.59 1.97 -14.73
CA VAL A 171 -5.32 1.70 -13.32
C VAL A 171 -4.25 2.68 -12.79
N ILE A 172 -4.62 3.45 -11.76
CA ILE A 172 -3.74 4.40 -11.06
C ILE A 172 -3.31 3.78 -9.74
N ASP A 173 -2.01 3.88 -9.47
CA ASP A 173 -1.45 3.53 -8.18
C ASP A 173 -1.64 4.66 -7.15
N CYS A 174 -2.31 4.35 -6.04
CA CYS A 174 -2.32 5.18 -4.85
C CYS A 174 -1.55 4.54 -3.68
N LEU A 175 -0.49 3.77 -3.96
CA LEU A 175 0.34 3.12 -2.92
C LEU A 175 0.98 4.13 -1.97
N ALA A 176 1.57 5.20 -2.51
CA ALA A 176 2.20 6.24 -1.71
C ALA A 176 1.14 7.00 -0.89
N LEU A 177 1.40 7.22 0.40
CA LEU A 177 0.41 7.80 1.30
C LEU A 177 -0.07 9.19 0.84
N ASN A 178 0.83 9.99 0.26
CA ASN A 178 0.51 11.31 -0.26
C ASN A 178 -0.23 11.31 -1.60
N SER A 179 -0.28 10.17 -2.31
CA SER A 179 -1.07 10.01 -3.53
C SER A 179 -2.49 9.52 -3.28
N ARG A 180 -2.84 9.15 -2.03
CA ARG A 180 -4.18 8.72 -1.63
C ARG A 180 -5.09 9.93 -1.38
N PRO A 181 -6.17 10.15 -2.17
CA PRO A 181 -7.05 11.31 -2.02
C PRO A 181 -7.76 11.42 -0.67
N TRP A 182 -7.98 10.27 -0.02
CA TRP A 182 -8.58 10.20 1.31
C TRP A 182 -7.58 10.50 2.45
N TYR A 183 -6.27 10.54 2.18
CA TYR A 183 -5.25 10.95 3.16
C TYR A 183 -4.68 12.34 2.92
N SER A 184 -4.76 12.86 1.69
CA SER A 184 -4.12 14.11 1.30
C SER A 184 -5.01 14.92 0.37
N CYS A 185 -5.24 16.19 0.70
CA CYS A 185 -5.85 17.16 -0.21
C CYS A 185 -4.89 17.57 -1.35
N PHE A 186 -3.63 17.17 -1.31
CA PHE A 186 -2.64 17.39 -2.37
C PHE A 186 -2.37 16.13 -3.20
N ALA A 187 -3.20 15.09 -3.05
CA ALA A 187 -3.11 13.90 -3.89
C ALA A 187 -3.25 14.30 -5.37
N PRO A 188 -2.35 13.88 -6.27
CA PRO A 188 -2.39 14.29 -7.67
C PRO A 188 -3.71 13.94 -8.37
N PHE A 189 -4.29 12.79 -8.02
CA PHE A 189 -5.59 12.32 -8.52
C PHE A 189 -6.78 12.78 -7.67
N GLY A 190 -6.60 13.82 -6.85
CA GLY A 190 -7.59 14.25 -5.86
C GLY A 190 -8.90 14.72 -6.48
N LYS A 191 -8.86 15.36 -7.65
CA LYS A 191 -10.04 15.91 -8.31
C LYS A 191 -10.95 14.81 -8.84
N GLU A 192 -10.43 13.91 -9.66
CA GLU A 192 -11.19 12.83 -10.29
C GLU A 192 -11.77 11.86 -9.26
N TRP A 193 -11.00 11.56 -8.20
CA TRP A 193 -11.50 10.80 -7.07
C TRP A 193 -12.67 11.49 -6.37
N SER A 194 -12.56 12.81 -6.15
CA SER A 194 -13.61 13.59 -5.50
C SER A 194 -14.87 13.74 -6.37
N MET A 195 -14.73 13.94 -7.68
CA MET A 195 -15.86 13.93 -8.61
C MET A 195 -16.65 12.62 -8.50
N SER A 196 -15.93 11.52 -8.35
CA SER A 196 -16.52 10.19 -8.19
C SER A 196 -17.16 10.00 -6.83
N LEU A 197 -16.54 10.54 -5.78
CA LEU A 197 -17.12 10.61 -4.43
C LEU A 197 -18.47 11.33 -4.45
N PHE A 198 -18.55 12.52 -5.03
CA PHE A 198 -19.80 13.27 -5.15
C PHE A 198 -20.86 12.49 -5.93
N SER A 199 -20.47 11.88 -7.04
CA SER A 199 -21.39 11.05 -7.83
C SER A 199 -21.89 9.82 -7.06
N ALA A 200 -21.03 9.18 -6.26
CA ALA A 200 -21.42 8.05 -5.41
C ALA A 200 -22.39 8.46 -4.30
N ILE A 201 -22.20 9.65 -3.71
CA ILE A 201 -23.12 10.23 -2.72
C ILE A 201 -24.47 10.54 -3.37
N GLU A 202 -24.47 11.23 -4.51
CA GLU A 202 -25.69 11.59 -5.24
C GLU A 202 -26.54 10.36 -5.61
N LYS A 203 -25.88 9.26 -5.99
CA LYS A 203 -26.53 8.00 -6.35
C LYS A 203 -26.87 7.11 -5.15
N GLY A 204 -26.58 7.53 -3.92
CA GLY A 204 -26.87 6.75 -2.71
C GLY A 204 -25.99 5.51 -2.50
N TYR A 205 -24.82 5.44 -3.14
CA TYR A 205 -23.84 4.36 -2.92
C TYR A 205 -22.97 4.60 -1.68
N LEU A 206 -22.83 5.86 -1.27
CA LEU A 206 -22.03 6.27 -0.13
C LEU A 206 -22.78 7.34 0.67
N ASP A 207 -22.95 7.10 1.96
CA ASP A 207 -23.61 8.04 2.86
C ASP A 207 -22.58 8.97 3.52
N VAL A 208 -22.96 10.22 3.79
CA VAL A 208 -22.06 11.18 4.45
C VAL A 208 -21.70 10.70 5.87
N GLU A 209 -22.60 9.94 6.50
CA GLU A 209 -22.40 9.31 7.80
C GLU A 209 -21.25 8.29 7.78
N ASP A 210 -21.04 7.55 6.68
CA ASP A 210 -19.88 6.65 6.57
C ASP A 210 -18.57 7.44 6.55
N ILE A 211 -18.57 8.59 5.89
CA ILE A 211 -17.41 9.49 5.78
C ILE A 211 -17.11 10.11 7.14
N GLN A 212 -18.14 10.54 7.86
CA GLN A 212 -18.00 11.04 9.24
C GLN A 212 -17.42 9.97 10.17
N GLN A 213 -17.88 8.72 10.06
CA GLN A 213 -17.36 7.61 10.85
C GLN A 213 -15.89 7.33 10.55
N ASP A 214 -15.49 7.31 9.28
CA ASP A 214 -14.09 7.12 8.90
C ASP A 214 -13.19 8.28 9.34
N VAL A 215 -13.67 9.53 9.26
CA VAL A 215 -12.95 10.70 9.78
C VAL A 215 -12.78 10.60 11.28
N ALA A 216 -13.84 10.25 12.03
CA ALA A 216 -13.77 10.05 13.47
C ALA A 216 -12.82 8.91 13.87
N ALA A 217 -12.71 7.88 13.04
CA ALA A 217 -11.79 6.76 13.23
C ALA A 217 -10.34 7.06 12.77
N GLY A 218 -10.07 8.24 12.20
CA GLY A 218 -8.76 8.59 11.67
C GLY A 218 -8.36 7.81 10.41
N LEU A 219 -9.34 7.28 9.66
CA LEU A 219 -9.14 6.54 8.42
C LEU A 219 -9.22 7.44 7.18
N VAL A 220 -9.77 8.64 7.31
CA VAL A 220 -9.93 9.63 6.24
C VAL A 220 -9.61 11.02 6.79
N ARG A 221 -9.02 11.89 5.96
CA ARG A 221 -8.66 13.26 6.33
C ARG A 221 -9.89 14.10 6.74
N PRO A 222 -9.83 14.89 7.83
CA PRO A 222 -10.96 15.70 8.29
C PRO A 222 -11.49 16.72 7.27
N SER A 223 -10.61 17.33 6.47
CA SER A 223 -11.00 18.35 5.49
C SER A 223 -11.93 17.82 4.39
N LEU A 224 -12.05 16.49 4.23
CA LEU A 224 -12.98 15.89 3.27
C LEU A 224 -14.45 16.22 3.60
N LEU A 225 -14.82 16.28 4.88
CA LEU A 225 -16.18 16.68 5.27
C LEU A 225 -16.48 18.11 4.85
N LYS A 226 -15.51 19.02 5.03
CA LYS A 226 -15.66 20.41 4.60
C LYS A 226 -15.69 20.54 3.08
N GLN A 227 -14.95 19.68 2.38
CA GLN A 227 -14.99 19.61 0.93
C GLN A 227 -16.38 19.21 0.41
N ILE A 228 -17.01 18.22 1.04
CA ILE A 228 -18.36 17.77 0.71
C ILE A 228 -19.38 18.87 1.00
N GLU A 229 -19.31 19.49 2.18
CA GLU A 229 -20.19 20.60 2.59
C GLU A 229 -20.15 21.76 1.60
N LEU A 230 -18.97 22.09 1.06
CA LEU A 230 -18.77 23.17 0.11
C LEU A 230 -19.01 22.77 -1.35
N GLY A 231 -19.21 21.48 -1.65
CA GLY A 231 -19.37 20.98 -3.02
C GLY A 231 -18.13 21.19 -3.91
N ILE A 232 -16.92 21.18 -3.32
CA ILE A 232 -15.67 21.43 -4.05
C ILE A 232 -15.11 20.10 -4.56
N ASP A 233 -15.11 19.88 -5.87
CA ASP A 233 -14.54 18.68 -6.49
C ASP A 233 -13.00 18.68 -6.49
N ASN A 234 -12.37 19.83 -6.71
CA ASN A 234 -10.92 19.95 -6.72
C ASN A 234 -10.38 20.28 -5.31
N PRO A 235 -9.69 19.35 -4.61
CA PRO A 235 -9.21 19.61 -3.25
C PRO A 235 -8.20 20.77 -3.16
N PHE A 236 -7.51 21.12 -4.25
CA PHE A 236 -6.60 22.27 -4.31
C PHE A 236 -7.34 23.62 -4.24
N ALA A 237 -8.65 23.65 -4.45
CA ALA A 237 -9.49 24.84 -4.33
C ALA A 237 -10.09 24.99 -2.92
N LEU A 238 -9.75 24.13 -1.97
CA LEU A 238 -10.24 24.23 -0.60
C LEU A 238 -9.71 25.51 0.09
N PRO A 239 -10.55 26.19 0.90
CA PRO A 239 -10.07 27.32 1.68
C PRO A 239 -9.05 26.85 2.73
N GLU A 240 -8.11 27.73 3.08
CA GLU A 240 -7.05 27.43 4.06
C GLU A 240 -7.61 26.90 5.38
N THR A 241 -8.74 27.45 5.85
CA THR A 241 -9.42 27.01 7.07
C THR A 241 -9.86 25.55 7.02
N ALA A 242 -10.23 25.03 5.84
CA ALA A 242 -10.57 23.62 5.66
C ALA A 242 -9.30 22.75 5.63
N ILE A 243 -8.26 23.19 4.91
CA ILE A 243 -6.98 22.49 4.81
C ILE A 243 -6.33 22.34 6.20
N CYS A 244 -6.42 23.37 7.05
CA CYS A 244 -5.88 23.35 8.42
C CYS A 244 -6.47 22.23 9.30
N LEU A 245 -7.66 21.69 8.96
CA LEU A 245 -8.24 20.55 9.68
C LEU A 245 -7.39 19.27 9.55
N ASP A 246 -6.58 19.16 8.50
CA ASP A 246 -5.72 17.99 8.24
C ASP A 246 -4.38 18.06 8.98
N LEU A 247 -4.03 19.18 9.65
CA LEU A 247 -2.70 19.36 10.25
C LEU A 247 -2.34 18.30 11.30
N ASN A 248 -3.35 17.75 11.97
CA ASN A 248 -3.18 16.69 12.98
C ASN A 248 -3.63 15.31 12.48
N PHE A 249 -4.01 15.19 11.21
CA PHE A 249 -4.38 13.91 10.63
C PHE A 249 -3.12 13.06 10.42
N THR A 250 -3.13 11.86 10.98
CA THR A 250 -2.05 10.87 10.78
C THR A 250 -2.65 9.63 10.13
N PRO A 251 -2.23 9.27 8.90
CA PRO A 251 -2.67 8.03 8.27
C PRO A 251 -2.47 6.81 9.18
N PRO A 252 -3.38 5.82 9.18
CA PRO A 252 -3.29 4.63 10.02
C PRO A 252 -1.95 3.87 9.91
N GLU A 253 -1.34 3.86 8.73
CA GLU A 253 -0.04 3.22 8.48
C GLU A 253 1.13 3.92 9.17
N LEU A 254 0.96 5.20 9.53
CA LEU A 254 1.93 5.99 10.29
C LEU A 254 1.57 6.10 11.77
N ALA A 255 0.35 5.71 12.15
CA ALA A 255 -0.09 5.75 13.52
C ALA A 255 0.70 4.73 14.38
N LEU A 256 1.19 5.20 15.52
CA LEU A 256 1.89 4.34 16.47
C LEU A 256 0.87 3.58 17.33
N SER A 257 1.09 2.27 17.51
CA SER A 257 0.31 1.47 18.44
C SER A 257 0.52 1.94 19.89
N LYS A 258 -0.43 1.63 20.79
CA LYS A 258 -0.30 1.95 22.21
C LYS A 258 0.98 1.37 22.79
N GLU A 259 1.32 0.14 22.43
CA GLU A 259 2.55 -0.52 22.86
C GLU A 259 3.80 0.18 22.31
N GLN A 260 3.75 0.70 21.07
CA GLN A 260 4.85 1.48 20.51
C GLN A 260 5.01 2.81 21.26
N ILE A 261 3.91 3.50 21.58
CA ILE A 261 3.92 4.73 22.37
C ILE A 261 4.42 4.46 23.79
N GLU A 262 3.90 3.42 24.45
CA GLU A 262 4.35 2.98 25.78
C GLU A 262 5.83 2.62 25.76
N ARG A 263 6.30 1.91 24.73
CA ARG A 263 7.73 1.59 24.60
C ARG A 263 8.58 2.85 24.43
N LEU A 264 8.13 3.81 23.62
CA LEU A 264 8.82 5.10 23.42
C LEU A 264 8.84 5.94 24.71
N ASN A 265 7.75 5.93 25.48
CA ASN A 265 7.60 6.67 26.74
C ASN A 265 8.26 5.96 27.92
N SER A 266 8.34 4.63 27.88
CA SER A 266 9.12 3.84 28.81
C SER A 266 10.58 4.18 28.53
N THR A 267 11.18 4.96 29.40
CA THR A 267 12.61 5.35 29.36
C THR A 267 13.58 4.15 29.39
N THR A 268 13.04 2.92 29.39
CA THR A 268 13.69 1.62 29.23
C THR A 268 14.29 1.34 27.87
N PHE A 269 14.07 2.19 26.84
CA PHE A 269 15.09 2.28 25.80
C PHE A 269 16.35 2.88 26.42
N LYS A 270 17.22 2.00 26.96
CA LYS A 270 18.65 2.24 26.85
C LYS A 270 18.90 2.42 25.36
N LEU A 271 18.85 3.66 24.87
CA LEU A 271 19.53 4.05 23.65
C LEU A 271 20.87 3.33 23.72
N PRO A 272 21.20 2.45 22.76
CA PRO A 272 22.40 1.62 22.86
C PRO A 272 23.52 2.55 23.29
N GLU A 273 24.07 2.33 24.50
CA GLU A 273 24.91 3.30 25.21
C GLU A 273 25.76 3.99 24.17
N LYS A 274 25.47 5.29 23.89
CA LYS A 274 25.89 5.95 22.64
C LYS A 274 27.24 5.42 22.27
N ASN A 275 27.29 4.48 21.33
CA ASN A 275 28.56 3.96 20.90
C ASN A 275 29.06 5.06 19.99
N TRP A 276 29.58 6.12 20.61
CA TRP A 276 29.95 7.35 19.94
C TRP A 276 30.91 7.02 18.82
N LEU A 277 31.71 5.95 18.95
CA LEU A 277 32.49 5.39 17.86
C LEU A 277 31.61 5.04 16.66
N ARG A 278 30.56 4.22 16.81
CA ARG A 278 29.65 3.86 15.71
C ARG A 278 28.93 5.05 15.09
N VAL A 279 28.58 6.07 15.89
CA VAL A 279 27.99 7.32 15.37
C VAL A 279 29.04 8.16 14.64
N TYR A 280 30.21 8.42 15.25
CA TYR A 280 31.35 9.14 14.68
C TYR A 280 31.86 8.50 13.38
N PHE A 281 31.72 7.18 13.24
CA PHE A 281 32.09 6.42 12.05
C PHE A 281 30.92 6.07 11.13
N SER A 282 29.70 6.49 11.47
CA SER A 282 28.61 6.39 10.51
C SER A 282 28.89 7.35 9.36
N ARG A 283 28.62 6.90 8.12
CA ARG A 283 28.72 7.77 6.93
C ARG A 283 27.95 9.07 7.13
N TYR A 284 26.77 8.97 7.74
CA TYR A 284 25.94 10.11 8.11
C TYR A 284 26.70 11.16 8.94
N PHE A 285 27.40 10.78 10.01
CA PHE A 285 28.10 11.75 10.84
C PHE A 285 29.30 12.38 10.11
N ILE A 286 30.05 11.59 9.35
CA ILE A 286 31.23 12.08 8.61
C ILE A 286 30.82 13.03 7.49
N GLU A 287 29.76 12.70 6.76
CA GLU A 287 29.34 13.38 5.54
C GLU A 287 28.38 14.54 5.83
N GLN A 288 27.53 14.44 6.85
CA GLN A 288 26.48 15.44 7.13
C GLN A 288 26.76 16.29 8.38
N GLU A 289 26.99 15.66 9.53
CA GLU A 289 27.06 16.39 10.81
C GLU A 289 28.44 17.03 11.08
N LEU A 290 29.54 16.35 10.71
CA LEU A 290 30.89 16.87 10.91
C LEU A 290 31.16 18.19 10.14
N PRO A 291 30.73 18.37 8.87
CA PRO A 291 30.83 19.65 8.18
C PRO A 291 30.02 20.77 8.86
N ARG A 292 28.82 20.47 9.36
CA ARG A 292 27.97 21.43 10.09
C ARG A 292 28.64 21.89 11.39
N LEU A 293 29.18 20.95 12.16
CA LEU A 293 29.92 21.25 13.39
C LEU A 293 31.20 22.05 13.10
N LYS A 294 31.94 21.72 12.03
CA LYS A 294 33.11 22.51 11.62
C LYS A 294 32.73 23.96 11.32
N LYS A 295 31.64 24.22 10.60
CA LYS A 295 31.19 25.59 10.30
C LYS A 295 30.85 26.42 11.55
N LYS A 296 30.40 25.77 12.64
CA LYS A 296 30.05 26.45 13.90
C LYS A 296 31.18 26.53 14.93
N MET A 297 32.30 25.84 14.71
CA MET A 297 33.39 25.79 15.69
C MET A 297 34.42 26.91 15.51
N ILE A 298 34.77 27.58 16.61
CA ILE A 298 35.87 28.57 16.66
C ILE A 298 37.19 27.89 16.26
N PRO A 299 38.09 28.55 15.49
CA PRO A 299 39.30 27.94 14.92
C PRO A 299 40.20 27.21 15.93
N LYS A 300 40.32 27.72 17.17
CA LYS A 300 41.08 27.07 18.25
C LYS A 300 40.51 25.69 18.62
N ILE A 301 39.19 25.56 18.65
CA ILE A 301 38.48 24.32 18.97
C ILE A 301 38.58 23.33 17.79
N GLN A 302 38.50 23.83 16.55
CA GLN A 302 38.73 23.00 15.35
C GLN A 302 40.11 22.36 15.33
N LYS A 303 41.16 23.09 15.73
CA LYS A 303 42.54 22.57 15.79
C LYS A 303 42.69 21.47 16.85
N LYS A 304 42.09 21.65 18.04
CA LYS A 304 42.07 20.65 19.11
C LYS A 304 41.27 19.40 18.71
N PHE A 305 40.14 19.59 18.03
CA PHE A 305 39.31 18.52 17.50
C PHE A 305 40.03 17.69 16.43
N LYS A 306 40.68 18.33 15.43
CA LYS A 306 41.48 17.63 14.40
C LYS A 306 42.58 16.76 15.02
N LYS A 307 43.30 17.29 16.02
CA LYS A 307 44.37 16.57 16.73
C LYS A 307 43.84 15.33 17.46
N ASN A 308 42.73 15.46 18.17
CA ASN A 308 42.09 14.34 18.88
C ASN A 308 41.52 13.29 17.91
N PHE A 309 40.92 13.73 16.81
CA PHE A 309 40.37 12.83 15.79
C PHE A 309 41.45 11.96 15.12
N HIS A 310 42.62 12.54 14.80
CA HIS A 310 43.75 11.77 14.27
C HIS A 310 44.31 10.76 15.28
N ARG A 311 44.40 11.14 16.56
CA ARG A 311 44.87 10.24 17.63
C ARG A 311 43.90 9.06 17.83
N MET A 312 42.59 9.29 17.73
CA MET A 312 41.58 8.23 17.75
C MET A 312 41.68 7.30 16.54
N LYS A 313 41.85 7.84 15.33
CA LYS A 313 41.99 7.05 14.09
C LYS A 313 43.21 6.09 14.15
N GLY A 314 44.29 6.52 14.80
CA GLY A 314 45.46 5.68 15.06
C GLY A 314 45.18 4.50 16.00
N LYS A 315 44.53 4.75 17.15
CA LYS A 315 44.17 3.71 18.12
C LYS A 315 43.22 2.65 17.56
N ILE A 316 42.37 3.01 16.60
CA ILE A 316 41.42 2.06 15.98
C ILE A 316 42.12 1.14 14.99
N LYS A 317 43.08 1.65 14.20
CA LYS A 317 43.90 0.80 13.32
C LYS A 317 44.67 -0.29 14.10
N SER A 318 45.02 -0.03 15.36
CA SER A 318 45.64 -1.05 16.23
C SER A 318 44.66 -2.05 16.84
N VAL A 319 43.38 -1.70 16.97
CA VAL A 319 42.34 -2.61 17.51
C VAL A 319 41.78 -3.51 16.41
N VAL A 320 41.63 -3.01 15.17
CA VAL A 320 41.14 -3.79 14.02
C VAL A 320 42.18 -4.78 13.46
N LYS A 321 43.45 -4.65 13.87
CA LYS A 321 44.54 -5.57 13.49
C LYS A 321 44.79 -6.70 14.49
N ARG A 322 44.02 -6.77 15.58
CA ARG A 322 44.03 -7.87 16.55
C ARG A 322 42.80 -8.73 16.32
#